data_AF-A0A699HHL3-F1
#
_entry.id   AF-A0A699HHL3-F1
#
_cell.length_a   1.000
_cell.length_b   1.000
_cell.length_c   1.000
_cell.angle_alpha   90.00
_cell.angle_beta   90.00
_cell.angle_gamma   90.00
#
_symmetry.space_group_name_H-M   'P 1'
#
loop_
_entity.id
_entity.type
_entity.pdbx_description
1 polymer ?
#
loop_
_entity_poly.entity_id
_entity_poly.type
_entity_poly.pdbx_seq_one_letter_code
_entity_poly.pdbx_strand_id
1 'polypeptide(L)'
;MRDENSNQPRTLGDYSRPSHEGYCNTIELPEGSKVSLLLFDTIRLVQNRCAFREIMSEDPIQHLKNFLKIVDSIDLSGATRNTTRLRLFCFSLRDQAINWLDRLPAGSISTWDDLTTRFLA
;
A
#
# COMPACT_ATOMS: atom_id res chain seq x y z
N MET A 1 -15.43 -41.53 -35.32
CA MET A 1 -14.23 -41.79 -34.50
C MET A 1 -13.16 -40.80 -34.92
N ARG A 2 -12.60 -40.09 -33.94
CA ARG A 2 -11.42 -39.19 -33.93
C ARG A 2 -11.38 -38.01 -34.90
N ASP A 3 -11.45 -36.81 -34.31
CA ASP A 3 -10.67 -35.66 -34.74
C ASP A 3 -9.64 -35.35 -33.64
N GLU A 4 -8.37 -35.51 -33.99
CA GLU A 4 -7.22 -34.99 -33.23
C GLU A 4 -7.04 -33.49 -33.53
N ASN A 5 -6.37 -32.81 -32.60
CA ASN A 5 -5.74 -31.49 -32.73
C ASN A 5 -6.67 -30.29 -32.44
N SER A 6 -6.57 -29.62 -31.30
CA SER A 6 -5.37 -28.83 -30.97
C SER A 6 -5.30 -28.55 -29.47
N ASN A 7 -4.48 -29.32 -28.75
CA ASN A 7 -4.06 -28.96 -27.39
C ASN A 7 -2.71 -28.25 -27.51
N GLN A 8 -2.74 -27.00 -27.99
CA GLN A 8 -1.55 -26.17 -28.02
C GLN A 8 -1.22 -25.82 -26.55
N PRO A 9 -0.06 -26.22 -26.02
CA PRO A 9 0.31 -25.88 -24.66
C PRO A 9 0.40 -24.35 -24.56
N ARG A 10 -0.43 -23.77 -23.69
CA ARG A 10 -0.38 -22.33 -23.38
C ARG A 10 1.06 -21.97 -23.05
N THR A 11 1.60 -20.97 -23.72
CA THR A 11 2.96 -20.52 -23.49
C THR A 11 3.02 -19.78 -22.16
N LEU A 12 4.18 -19.74 -21.50
CA LEU A 12 4.35 -18.97 -20.26
C LEU A 12 3.93 -17.50 -20.43
N GLY A 13 4.03 -16.95 -21.65
CA GLY A 13 3.57 -15.60 -22.01
C GLY A 13 2.05 -15.40 -21.93
N ASP A 14 1.25 -16.47 -22.04
CA ASP A 14 -0.22 -16.40 -21.94
C ASP A 14 -0.70 -16.23 -20.50
N TYR A 15 0.12 -16.60 -19.51
CA TYR A 15 -0.13 -16.35 -18.08
C TYR A 15 0.32 -14.96 -17.64
N SER A 16 1.11 -14.27 -18.47
CA SER A 16 1.72 -12.97 -18.17
C SER A 16 0.85 -11.78 -18.57
N ARG A 17 -0.39 -12.00 -19.03
CA ARG A 17 -1.38 -10.91 -19.16
C ARG A 17 -2.16 -10.83 -17.85
N PRO A 18 -1.77 -9.97 -16.88
CA PRO A 18 -2.69 -9.63 -15.82
C PRO A 18 -3.95 -9.09 -16.49
N SER A 19 -5.09 -9.73 -16.26
CA SER A 19 -6.36 -9.09 -16.56
C SER A 19 -6.44 -7.87 -15.65
N HIS A 20 -6.18 -6.69 -16.19
CA HIS A 20 -6.45 -5.44 -15.48
C HIS A 20 -7.96 -5.27 -15.20
N GLU A 21 -8.81 -6.14 -15.75
CA GLU A 21 -10.21 -6.28 -15.37
C GLU A 21 -10.34 -6.68 -13.90
N GLY A 22 -10.61 -5.69 -13.05
CA GLY A 22 -10.95 -5.88 -11.63
C GLY A 22 -9.90 -5.42 -10.62
N TYR A 23 -8.72 -4.98 -11.06
CA TYR A 23 -7.75 -4.37 -10.15
C TYR A 23 -8.11 -2.90 -9.89
N CYS A 24 -8.78 -2.65 -8.76
CA CYS A 24 -8.98 -1.31 -8.22
C CYS A 24 -8.00 -1.10 -7.07
N ASN A 25 -7.17 -0.05 -7.13
CA ASN A 25 -6.40 0.35 -5.96
C ASN A 25 -7.37 0.79 -4.86
N THR A 26 -7.19 0.31 -3.63
CA THR A 26 -7.94 0.79 -2.45
C THR A 26 -7.77 2.30 -2.24
N ILE A 27 -6.67 2.87 -2.74
CA ILE A 27 -6.36 4.29 -2.74
C ILE A 27 -6.45 4.82 -4.15
N GLU A 28 -7.44 5.69 -4.42
CA GLU A 28 -7.51 6.43 -5.67
C GLU A 28 -6.44 7.53 -5.69
N LEU A 29 -5.66 7.58 -6.76
CA LEU A 29 -4.57 8.55 -6.94
C LEU A 29 -5.12 9.74 -7.75
N PRO A 30 -5.05 11.00 -7.24
CA PRO A 30 -5.40 12.17 -8.04
C PRO A 30 -4.45 12.35 -9.22
N GLU A 31 -5.01 12.62 -10.39
CA GLU A 31 -4.28 12.83 -11.64
C GLU A 31 -3.40 14.09 -11.55
N GLY A 32 -2.11 13.96 -11.88
CA GLY A 32 -1.12 15.06 -11.81
C GLY A 32 -0.10 15.00 -10.66
N SER A 33 -0.09 13.93 -9.85
CA SER A 33 0.97 13.73 -8.85
C SER A 33 2.33 13.46 -9.53
N LYS A 34 3.22 14.47 -9.60
CA LYS A 34 4.66 14.24 -9.85
C LYS A 34 5.18 13.31 -8.76
N VAL A 35 5.49 12.05 -9.12
CA VAL A 35 6.26 11.16 -8.25
C VAL A 35 7.66 11.77 -8.09
N SER A 36 7.88 12.48 -6.99
CA SER A 36 9.19 13.03 -6.64
C SER A 36 10.20 11.90 -6.50
N LEU A 37 11.45 12.08 -6.97
CA LEU A 37 12.56 11.13 -6.78
C LEU A 37 12.72 10.70 -5.31
N LEU A 38 12.33 11.57 -4.36
CA LEU A 38 12.31 11.30 -2.93
C LEU A 38 11.36 10.18 -2.49
N LEU A 39 10.40 9.76 -3.32
CA LEU A 39 9.39 8.78 -2.93
C LEU A 39 10.01 7.40 -2.68
N PHE A 40 10.98 6.98 -3.50
CA PHE A 40 11.64 5.68 -3.31
C PHE A 40 12.48 5.66 -2.04
N ASP A 41 13.29 6.70 -1.82
CA ASP A 41 14.09 6.82 -0.59
C ASP A 41 13.22 6.89 0.66
N THR A 42 12.08 7.58 0.55
CA THR A 42 11.08 7.65 1.62
C THR A 42 10.45 6.29 1.91
N ILE A 43 10.02 5.55 0.87
CA ILE A 43 9.48 4.20 1.02
C ILE A 43 10.51 3.32 1.73
N ARG A 44 11.77 3.37 1.28
CA ARG A 44 12.86 2.60 1.88
C ARG A 44 13.11 3.01 3.34
N LEU A 45 13.04 4.30 3.66
CA LEU A 45 13.18 4.81 5.02
C LEU A 45 12.06 4.32 5.93
N VAL A 46 10.80 4.44 5.50
CA VAL A 46 9.61 3.95 6.22
C VAL A 46 9.71 2.45 6.46
N GLN A 47 10.03 1.69 5.43
CA GLN A 47 10.17 0.24 5.49
C GLN A 47 11.27 -0.25 6.46
N ASN A 48 12.36 0.52 6.59
CA ASN A 48 13.50 0.15 7.43
C ASN A 48 13.40 0.66 8.86
N ARG A 49 12.73 1.79 9.09
CA ARG A 49 12.71 2.48 10.40
C ARG A 49 11.36 2.41 11.10
N CYS A 50 10.30 2.02 10.39
CA CYS A 50 8.93 2.05 10.89
C CYS A 50 8.14 0.86 10.36
N ALA A 51 8.73 -0.34 10.42
CA ALA A 51 8.00 -1.57 10.12
C ALA A 51 7.13 -1.95 11.32
N PHE A 52 5.87 -2.32 11.06
CA PHE A 52 4.92 -2.85 12.03
C PHE A 52 4.42 -4.20 11.54
N ARG A 53 4.55 -5.23 12.38
CA ARG A 53 4.30 -6.64 12.06
C ARG A 53 3.06 -7.19 12.75
N GLU A 54 2.42 -6.41 13.62
CA GLU A 54 1.26 -6.81 14.42
C GLU A 54 1.61 -7.91 15.44
N ILE A 55 2.76 -7.77 16.10
CA ILE A 55 3.17 -8.69 17.18
C ILE A 55 2.92 -8.08 18.57
N MET A 56 2.72 -8.92 19.58
CA MET A 56 2.34 -8.50 20.94
C MET A 56 3.27 -7.48 21.61
N SER A 57 4.53 -7.39 21.19
CA SER A 57 5.52 -6.45 21.72
C SER A 57 5.51 -5.08 21.04
N GLU A 58 4.83 -4.95 19.90
CA GLU A 58 4.74 -3.69 19.17
C GLU A 58 3.58 -2.84 19.69
N ASP A 59 3.81 -1.53 19.80
CA ASP A 59 2.79 -0.55 20.19
C ASP A 59 2.31 0.20 18.92
N PRO A 60 1.04 0.02 18.50
CA PRO A 60 0.45 0.73 17.36
C PRO A 60 0.54 2.26 17.49
N ILE A 61 0.42 2.81 18.70
CA ILE A 61 0.51 4.25 18.94
C ILE A 61 1.94 4.73 18.74
N GLN A 62 2.92 4.00 19.26
CA GLN A 62 4.33 4.34 19.08
C GLN A 62 4.77 4.20 17.62
N HIS A 63 4.26 3.19 16.91
CA HIS A 63 4.42 3.05 15.47
C HIS A 63 3.92 4.28 14.72
N LEU A 64 2.69 4.72 15.00
CA LEU A 64 2.10 5.89 14.35
C LEU A 64 2.91 7.17 14.59
N LYS A 65 3.41 7.37 15.82
CA LYS A 65 4.28 8.49 16.16
C LYS A 65 5.60 8.47 15.38
N ASN A 66 6.24 7.30 15.29
CA ASN A 66 7.48 7.12 14.53
C ASN A 66 7.25 7.35 13.04
N PHE A 67 6.15 6.84 12.51
CA PHE A 67 5.75 7.03 11.12
C PHE A 67 5.59 8.52 10.80
N LEU A 68 4.79 9.24 11.60
CA LEU A 68 4.57 10.67 11.41
C LEU A 68 5.88 11.46 11.49
N LYS A 69 6.78 11.13 12.42
CA LYS A 69 8.09 11.78 12.52
C LYS A 69 8.93 11.63 11.25
N ILE A 70 8.88 10.47 10.60
CA ILE A 70 9.58 10.23 9.33
C ILE A 70 8.90 10.99 8.20
N VAL A 71 7.59 10.85 8.06
CA VAL A 71 6.86 11.44 6.92
C VAL A 71 6.82 12.96 7.00
N ASP A 72 6.67 13.53 8.19
CA ASP A 72 6.66 14.99 8.39
C ASP A 72 8.06 15.62 8.31
N SER A 73 9.13 14.82 8.35
CA SER A 73 10.50 15.29 8.08
C SER A 73 10.79 15.51 6.60
N ILE A 74 9.91 15.01 5.73
CA ILE A 74 10.01 15.19 4.29
C ILE A 74 9.20 16.42 3.95
N ASP A 75 9.80 17.35 3.19
CA ASP A 75 9.17 18.61 2.79
C ASP A 75 8.04 18.37 1.78
N LEU A 76 6.92 17.88 2.30
CA LEU A 76 5.70 17.59 1.57
C LEU A 76 4.82 18.84 1.67
N SER A 77 4.53 19.45 0.51
CA SER A 77 3.60 20.57 0.45
C SER A 77 2.27 20.20 1.13
N GLY A 78 1.69 21.14 1.90
CA GLY A 78 0.58 20.86 2.82
C GLY A 78 -0.64 20.18 2.20
N ALA A 79 -0.93 20.41 0.91
CA ALA A 79 -2.03 19.78 0.17
C ALA A 79 -1.77 18.30 -0.18
N THR A 80 -0.50 17.87 -0.25
CA THR A 80 -0.13 16.48 -0.57
C THR A 80 0.22 15.65 0.67
N ARG A 81 0.27 16.27 1.85
CA ARG A 81 0.73 15.63 3.09
C ARG A 81 -0.14 14.47 3.54
N ASN A 82 -1.46 14.66 3.65
CA ASN A 82 -2.36 13.57 4.06
C ASN A 82 -2.40 12.44 3.02
N THR A 83 -2.43 12.78 1.73
CA THR A 83 -2.37 11.80 0.63
C THR A 83 -1.06 11.02 0.66
N THR A 84 0.07 11.68 0.94
CA THR A 84 1.37 11.03 1.06
C THR A 84 1.45 10.13 2.29
N ARG A 85 0.93 10.59 3.44
CA ARG A 85 0.82 9.76 4.66
C ARG A 85 0.02 8.49 4.39
N LEU A 86 -1.14 8.59 3.74
CA LEU A 86 -1.95 7.42 3.35
C LEU A 86 -1.16 6.44 2.47
N ARG A 87 -0.51 6.95 1.41
CA ARG A 87 0.29 6.10 0.50
C ARG A 87 1.47 5.44 1.19
N LEU A 88 2.16 6.16 2.08
CA LEU A 88 3.35 5.66 2.76
C LEU A 88 3.02 4.69 3.90
N PHE A 89 1.84 4.81 4.51
CA PHE A 89 1.46 3.96 5.64
C PHE A 89 1.41 2.48 5.25
N CYS A 90 0.93 2.16 4.04
CA CYS A 90 0.93 0.78 3.54
C CYS A 90 2.33 0.15 3.52
N PHE A 91 3.37 0.94 3.26
CA PHE A 91 4.76 0.47 3.26
C PHE A 91 5.35 0.33 4.67
N SER A 92 4.68 0.87 5.69
CA SER A 92 5.03 0.70 7.09
C SER A 92 4.55 -0.64 7.65
N LEU A 93 3.57 -1.29 7.01
CA LEU A 93 3.03 -2.58 7.44
C LEU A 93 3.86 -3.74 6.86
N ARG A 94 4.02 -4.80 7.65
CA ARG A 94 4.75 -6.02 7.31
C ARG A 94 3.98 -7.24 7.79
N ASP A 95 4.31 -8.40 7.23
CA ASP A 95 3.87 -9.70 7.70
C ASP A 95 2.34 -9.74 7.91
N GLN A 96 1.87 -10.00 9.14
CA GLN A 96 0.44 -10.12 9.44
C GLN A 96 -0.31 -8.79 9.33
N ALA A 97 0.35 -7.67 9.59
CA ALA A 97 -0.24 -6.33 9.56
C ALA A 97 -0.73 -5.93 8.16
N ILE A 98 -0.16 -6.48 7.09
CA ILE A 98 -0.63 -6.22 5.72
C ILE A 98 -2.05 -6.76 5.53
N ASN A 99 -2.35 -7.91 6.14
CA ASN A 99 -3.67 -8.54 6.03
C ASN A 99 -4.78 -7.66 6.64
N TRP A 100 -4.45 -6.78 7.60
CA TRP A 100 -5.43 -5.82 8.12
C TRP A 100 -5.94 -4.88 7.01
N LEU A 101 -5.06 -4.38 6.14
CA LEU A 101 -5.46 -3.55 5.00
C LEU A 101 -6.32 -4.35 4.01
N ASP A 102 -5.94 -5.59 3.71
CA ASP A 102 -6.64 -6.44 2.73
C ASP A 102 -8.05 -6.86 3.19
N ARG A 103 -8.33 -6.80 4.50
CA ARG A 103 -9.66 -7.08 5.06
C ARG A 103 -10.63 -5.92 4.94
N LEU A 104 -10.14 -4.72 4.65
CA LEU A 104 -10.98 -3.53 4.55
C LEU A 104 -11.66 -3.45 3.18
N PRO A 105 -12.93 -3.00 3.10
CA PRO A 105 -13.56 -2.76 1.81
C PRO A 105 -12.78 -1.74 0.98
N ALA A 106 -12.77 -1.91 -0.35
CA ALA A 106 -12.17 -0.94 -1.26
C ALA A 106 -12.79 0.46 -1.05
N GLY A 107 -11.96 1.50 -1.01
CA GLY A 107 -12.40 2.89 -0.78
C GLY A 107 -12.87 3.20 0.65
N SER A 108 -12.75 2.27 1.60
CA SER A 108 -13.19 2.48 3.00
C SER A 108 -12.30 3.44 3.81
N ILE A 109 -11.09 3.73 3.33
CA ILE A 109 -10.17 4.72 3.89
C ILE A 109 -9.96 5.81 2.85
N SER A 110 -10.47 7.02 3.14
CA SER A 110 -10.32 8.18 2.25
C SER A 110 -9.51 9.31 2.90
N THR A 111 -9.44 9.33 4.23
CA THR A 111 -8.74 10.35 5.01
C THR A 111 -7.70 9.73 5.94
N TRP A 112 -6.70 10.52 6.33
CA TRP A 112 -5.72 10.11 7.34
C TRP A 112 -6.39 9.77 8.68
N ASP A 113 -7.43 10.52 9.04
CA ASP A 113 -8.17 10.32 10.29
C ASP A 113 -8.91 8.97 10.31
N ASP A 114 -9.59 8.61 9.21
CA ASP A 114 -10.21 7.29 9.03
C ASP A 114 -9.19 6.17 9.21
N LEU A 115 -8.02 6.30 8.58
CA LEU A 115 -6.95 5.31 8.68
C LEU A 115 -6.53 5.13 10.14
N THR A 116 -6.21 6.22 10.83
CA THR A 116 -5.72 6.15 12.21
C THR A 116 -6.77 5.62 13.17
N THR A 117 -8.04 6.01 12.98
CA THR A 117 -9.15 5.52 13.79
C THR A 117 -9.31 4.01 13.65
N ARG A 118 -9.25 3.47 12.42
CA ARG A 118 -9.38 2.03 12.17
C ARG A 118 -8.15 1.24 12.58
N PHE A 119 -6.96 1.83 12.51
CA PHE A 119 -5.71 1.16 12.87
C PHE A 119 -5.54 1.02 14.38
N LEU A 120 -6.13 1.94 15.16
CA LEU A 120 -6.05 1.94 16.63
C LEU A 120 -7.28 1.32 17.31
N ALA A 121 -8.27 0.84 16.54
CA ALA A 121 -9.49 0.19 17.02
C ALA A 121 -9.27 -1.31 17.23
#